data_AF-A0A8T7E7Q1-F1
#
_entry.id   AF-A0A8T7E7Q1-F1
#
_cell.length_a   1.000
_cell.length_b   1.000
_cell.length_c   1.000
_cell.angle_alpha   90.00
_cell.angle_beta   90.00
_cell.angle_gamma   90.00
#
_symmetry.space_group_name_H-M   'P 1'
#
loop_
_entity.id
_entity.type
_entity.pdbx_description
1 polymer ?
#
loop_
_entity_poly.entity_id
_entity_poly.type
_entity_poly.pdbx_seq_one_letter_code
_entity_poly.pdbx_strand_id
1 'polypeptide(L)' 'MSEALEQVVDRAVKDATYRQLLLNNPDEALKGYAVTGEERQMLANLTDATFDEFAGSLGARTTKGMWPGTG' A
#
# COMPACT_ATOMS: atom_id res chain seq x y z
N MET A 1 -9.57 -1.63 5.42
CA MET A 1 -8.52 -1.88 4.42
C MET A 1 -8.20 -3.35 4.45
N SER A 2 -8.10 -3.95 3.27
CA SER A 2 -7.66 -5.34 3.10
C SER A 2 -6.15 -5.45 3.38
N GLU A 3 -5.72 -6.60 3.92
CA GLU A 3 -4.29 -6.91 4.06
C GLU A 3 -3.56 -6.88 2.71
N ALA A 4 -4.29 -7.12 1.62
CA ALA A 4 -3.80 -7.04 0.26
C ALA A 4 -3.37 -5.59 -0.10
N LEU A 5 -4.19 -4.59 0.25
CA LEU A 5 -3.86 -3.18 0.05
C LEU A 5 -2.60 -2.78 0.82
N GLU A 6 -2.49 -3.21 2.09
CA GLU A 6 -1.33 -2.92 2.93
C GLU A 6 -0.05 -3.56 2.37
N GLN A 7 -0.10 -4.82 1.92
CA GLN A 7 1.02 -5.49 1.27
C GLN A 7 1.46 -4.80 -0.01
N VAL A 8 0.51 -4.35 -0.84
CA VAL A 8 0.82 -3.63 -2.08
C VAL A 8 1.56 -2.33 -1.77
N VAL A 9 1.07 -1.55 -0.80
CA VAL A 9 1.69 -0.26 -0.46
C VAL A 9 3.06 -0.48 0.19
N ASP A 10 3.18 -1.39 1.15
CA ASP A 10 4.46 -1.72 1.80
C ASP A 10 5.49 -2.21 0.76
N ARG A 11 5.05 -3.01 -0.22
CA ARG A 11 5.88 -3.41 -1.35
C ARG A 11 6.28 -2.23 -2.22
N ALA A 12 5.36 -1.33 -2.56
CA ALA A 12 5.68 -0.13 -3.36
C ALA A 12 6.62 0.84 -2.61
N VAL A 13 6.60 0.89 -1.29
CA VAL A 13 7.57 1.67 -0.50
C VAL A 13 8.97 1.06 -0.58
N LYS A 14 9.07 -0.27 -0.46
CA LYS A 14 10.35 -1.01 -0.46
C LYS A 14 10.92 -1.23 -1.86
N ASP A 15 10.06 -1.27 -2.87
CA ASP A 15 10.39 -1.56 -4.27
C ASP A 15 9.97 -0.38 -5.15
N ALA A 16 10.95 0.46 -5.48
CA ALA A 16 10.75 1.62 -6.35
C ALA A 16 10.28 1.25 -7.76
N THR A 17 10.61 0.04 -8.25
CA THR A 17 10.13 -0.47 -9.55
C THR A 17 8.64 -0.77 -9.46
N TYR A 18 8.22 -1.39 -8.36
CA TYR A 18 6.81 -1.67 -8.11
C TYR A 18 6.01 -0.39 -7.85
N ARG A 19 6.58 0.64 -7.19
CA ARG A 19 5.97 1.98 -7.09
C ARG A 19 5.70 2.58 -8.46
N GLN A 20 6.70 2.56 -9.35
CA GLN A 20 6.53 3.04 -10.73
C GLN A 20 5.46 2.25 -11.47
N LEU A 21 5.40 0.93 -11.28
CA LEU A 21 4.37 0.07 -11.86
C LEU A 21 2.98 0.39 -11.30
N LEU A 22 2.85 0.63 -9.99
CA LEU A 22 1.60 1.00 -9.35
C LEU A 22 1.07 2.36 -9.82
N LEU A 23 1.96 3.33 -10.04
CA LEU A 23 1.60 4.68 -10.51
C LEU A 23 1.30 4.72 -12.01
N ASN A 24 1.99 3.92 -12.82
CA ASN A 24 1.76 3.86 -14.27
C ASN A 24 0.62 2.89 -14.64
N ASN A 25 0.53 1.75 -13.95
CA ASN A 25 -0.42 0.65 -14.20
C ASN A 25 -0.91 0.03 -12.89
N PRO A 26 -1.75 0.75 -12.11
CA PRO A 26 -2.28 0.25 -10.84
C PRO A 26 -3.07 -1.05 -11.02
N ASP A 27 -3.84 -1.21 -12.10
CA ASP A 27 -4.59 -2.44 -12.39
C ASP A 27 -3.70 -3.68 -12.56
N GLU A 28 -2.49 -3.50 -13.07
CA GLU A 28 -1.54 -4.58 -13.27
C GLU A 28 -0.78 -4.90 -11.99
N ALA A 29 -0.34 -3.87 -11.26
CA ALA A 29 0.25 -4.00 -9.93
C ALA A 29 -0.69 -4.73 -8.96
N LEU A 30 -1.98 -4.41 -9.03
CA LEU A 30 -3.01 -4.96 -8.16
C LEU A 30 -3.61 -6.26 -8.68
N LYS A 31 -3.05 -6.83 -9.75
CA LYS A 31 -3.54 -8.07 -10.34
C LYS A 31 -3.10 -9.25 -9.48
N GLY A 32 -4.06 -10.00 -8.94
CA GLY A 32 -3.80 -11.12 -8.03
C GLY A 32 -3.80 -10.75 -6.55
N TYR A 33 -3.93 -9.46 -6.22
CA TYR A 33 -4.20 -9.00 -4.86
C TYR A 33 -5.71 -8.94 -4.63
N ALA A 34 -6.17 -9.36 -3.45
CA ALA A 34 -7.58 -9.32 -3.05
C ALA A 34 -8.01 -7.90 -2.62
N VAL A 35 -7.69 -6.89 -3.45
CA VAL A 35 -8.12 -5.51 -3.27
C VAL A 35 -9.48 -5.30 -3.92
N THR A 36 -10.37 -4.56 -3.25
CA THR A 36 -11.67 -4.21 -3.81
C THR A 36 -11.54 -3.15 -4.90
N GLY A 37 -12.55 -3.01 -5.75
CA GLY A 37 -12.56 -1.97 -6.80
C GLY A 37 -12.40 -0.56 -6.23
N GLU A 38 -12.98 -0.30 -5.05
CA GLU A 38 -12.85 0.95 -4.32
C GLU A 38 -11.41 1.20 -3.87
N GLU A 39 -10.74 0.18 -3.32
CA GLU A 39 -9.32 0.25 -2.93
C GLU A 39 -8.41 0.47 -4.16
N ARG A 40 -8.74 -0.18 -5.28
CA ARG A 40 -8.07 0.00 -6.57
C ARG A 40 -8.15 1.44 -7.05
N GLN A 41 -9.35 2.02 -7.03
CA GLN A 41 -9.55 3.41 -7.41
C GLN A 41 -8.83 4.36 -6.44
N MET A 42 -8.82 4.04 -5.15
CA MET A 42 -8.10 4.84 -4.16
C MET A 42 -6.60 4.87 -4.45
N LEU A 43 -5.99 3.71 -4.73
CA LEU A 43 -4.58 3.61 -5.13
C LEU A 43 -4.30 4.28 -6.49
N ALA A 44 -5.20 4.14 -7.46
CA ALA A 44 -5.07 4.79 -8.75
C ALA A 44 -5.24 6.32 -8.67
N ASN A 45 -5.89 6.81 -7.62
CA ASN A 45 -6.03 8.24 -7.32
C ASN A 45 -4.85 8.78 -6.49
N LEU A 46 -3.99 7.90 -5.95
CA LEU A 46 -2.77 8.33 -5.29
C LEU A 46 -1.78 8.87 -6.32
N THR A 47 -1.19 10.01 -5.99
CA THR A 47 -0.10 10.62 -6.75
C THR A 47 1.20 10.36 -6.01
N ASP A 48 2.34 10.54 -6.66
CA ASP A 48 3.65 10.36 -6.02
C ASP A 48 3.80 11.22 -4.74
N ALA A 49 3.16 12.39 -4.70
CA ALA A 49 3.11 13.28 -3.55
C ALA A 49 2.23 12.76 -2.39
N THR A 50 1.09 12.14 -2.69
CA THR A 50 0.17 11.60 -1.66
C THR A 50 0.48 10.15 -1.29
N PHE A 51 1.24 9.45 -2.13
CA PHE A 51 1.64 8.07 -1.92
C PHE A 51 2.54 7.92 -0.70
N ASP A 52 3.52 8.82 -0.52
CA ASP A 52 4.47 8.76 0.60
C ASP A 52 3.78 8.98 1.95
N GLU A 53 2.79 9.88 2.00
CA GLU A 53 1.96 10.13 3.18
C GLU A 53 1.03 8.95 3.50
N PHE A 54 0.43 8.36 2.46
CA PHE A 54 -0.40 7.15 2.58
C PHE A 54 0.43 5.95 3.08
N ALA A 55 1.61 5.74 2.50
CA ALA A 55 2.58 4.75 2.92
C ALA A 55 3.07 4.95 4.36
N GLY A 56 3.40 6.19 4.74
CA GLY A 56 3.82 6.54 6.09
C GLY A 56 2.73 6.26 7.13
N SER A 57 1.47 6.56 6.79
CA SER A 57 0.30 6.24 7.63
C SER A 57 0.13 4.72 7.81
N LEU A 58 0.40 3.93 6.78
CA LEU A 58 0.32 2.46 6.83
C LEU A 58 1.49 1.82 7.59
N GLY A 59 2.72 2.31 7.39
CA GLY A 59 3.90 1.86 8.14
C GLY A 59 3.79 2.13 9.65
N ALA A 60 3.20 3.26 10.04
CA ALA A 60 2.94 3.59 11.44
C ALA A 60 1.90 2.66 12.11
N ARG A 61 1.00 2.05 11.31
CA ARG A 61 -0.04 1.15 11.81
C ARG A 61 0.41 -0.30 11.88
N THR A 62 1.18 -0.77 10.89
CA THR A 62 1.75 -2.13 10.88
C THR A 62 2.81 -2.32 11.98
N THR A 63 3.59 -1.28 12.29
CA THR A 63 4.55 -1.32 13.41
C THR A 63 3.90 -1.30 14.79
N LYS A 64 2.63 -0.90 14.91
CA LYS A 64 1.90 -0.88 16.19
C LYS A 64 1.25 -2.22 16.56
N GLY A 65 1.31 -3.23 15.69
CA GLY A 65 0.73 -4.56 15.92
C GLY A 65 1.71 -5.67 16.34
N MET A 66 3.03 -5.44 16.31
CA MET A 66 4.03 -6.52 16.50
C MET A 66 4.67 -6.57 17.90
N TRP A 67 4.06 -5.98 18.93
CA TRP A 67 4.47 -6.27 20.33
C TRP A 67 3.29 -6.68 21.21
N PRO A 68 3.06 -7.99 21.38
CA PRO A 68 2.43 -8.52 22.57
C PRO A 68 3.49 -8.65 23.68
N GLY A 69 3.54 -7.67 24.58
CA GLY A 69 4.35 -7.70 25.80
C GLY A 69 4.32 -6.31 26.47
N THR A 70 3.43 -6.07 27.43
CA THR A 70 3.67 -6.21 28.90
C THR A 70 4.76 -5.29 29.44
N GLY A 71 4.39 -4.40 30.37
CA GLY A 71 5.26 -3.90 31.43
C GLY A 71 5.50 -2.41 31.42
#